data_AF-A0A1B7MPZ7-F1
#
_entry.id   AF-A0A1B7MPZ7-F1
#
_cell.length_a   1.000
_cell.length_b   1.000
_cell.length_c   1.000
_cell.angle_alpha   90.00
_cell.angle_beta   90.00
_cell.angle_gamma   90.00
#
_symmetry.space_group_name_H-M   'P 1'
#
loop_
_entity.id
_entity.type
_entity.pdbx_description
1 polymer ?
#
loop_
_entity_poly.entity_id
_entity_poly.type
_entity_poly.pdbx_seq_one_letter_code
_entity_poly.pdbx_strand_id
1 'polypeptide(L)'
;MSLVKSEMVHEEHYDGDGRIKLGSVEEKCVRAATTLARNVLVRSCSVNNVVSHGILDDNIRPPYDGDIINIEITVYLNKYYGDTSETFIVGDVDEPGRDLV
;
A
#
# COMPACT_ATOMS: atom_id res chain seq x y z
N MET A 1 18.66 9.32 -18.08
CA MET A 1 17.52 8.79 -17.30
C MET A 1 16.63 8.04 -18.29
N SER A 2 16.86 6.73 -18.46
CA SER A 2 16.08 5.93 -19.41
C SER A 2 14.74 5.59 -18.78
N LEU A 3 13.66 6.00 -19.43
CA LEU A 3 12.32 5.55 -19.08
C LEU A 3 12.28 4.03 -19.29
N VAL A 4 12.17 3.28 -18.20
CA VAL A 4 11.75 1.88 -18.27
C VAL A 4 10.33 1.93 -18.80
N LYS A 5 10.11 1.42 -20.03
CA LYS A 5 8.77 1.13 -20.51
C LYS A 5 8.25 -0.02 -19.64
N SER A 6 7.58 0.29 -18.53
CA SER A 6 6.68 -0.67 -17.92
C SER A 6 5.47 -0.76 -18.83
N GLU A 7 5.25 -1.91 -19.44
CA GLU A 7 3.92 -2.25 -19.93
C GLU A 7 2.99 -2.15 -18.71
N MET A 8 2.20 -1.07 -18.62
CA MET A 8 1.16 -0.98 -17.62
C MET A 8 0.11 -2.00 -18.01
N VAL A 9 0.04 -3.08 -17.24
CA VAL A 9 -1.09 -4.01 -17.27
C VAL A 9 -2.28 -3.21 -16.73
N HIS A 10 -3.07 -2.63 -17.63
CA HIS A 10 -4.23 -1.80 -17.32
C HIS A 10 -5.44 -2.60 -16.79
N GLU A 11 -5.27 -3.88 -16.47
CA GLU A 11 -6.38 -4.83 -16.30
C GLU A 11 -6.51 -5.46 -14.91
N GLU A 12 -5.62 -5.19 -13.96
CA GLU A 12 -5.80 -5.73 -12.60
C GLU A 12 -6.64 -4.77 -11.76
N HIS A 13 -7.97 -4.91 -11.88
CA HIS A 13 -8.87 -4.42 -10.84
C HIS A 13 -8.54 -5.17 -9.54
N TYR A 14 -8.29 -4.44 -8.47
CA TYR A 14 -8.09 -5.05 -7.17
C TYR A 14 -9.45 -5.53 -6.65
N ASP A 15 -9.73 -6.83 -6.81
CA ASP A 15 -10.93 -7.52 -6.29
C ASP A 15 -10.67 -8.13 -4.89
N GLY A 16 -9.58 -7.75 -4.23
CA GLY A 16 -9.19 -8.31 -2.93
C GLY A 16 -10.15 -7.89 -1.82
N ASP A 17 -10.25 -8.70 -0.77
CA ASP A 17 -11.14 -8.44 0.38
C ASP A 17 -10.51 -7.51 1.44
N GLY A 18 -9.45 -6.77 1.06
CA GLY A 18 -8.70 -5.88 1.94
C GLY A 18 -7.78 -6.58 2.95
N ARG A 19 -7.64 -7.92 2.87
CA ARG A 19 -6.82 -8.69 3.82
C ARG A 19 -5.46 -9.07 3.26
N ILE A 20 -4.41 -8.69 3.97
CA ILE A 20 -3.04 -9.11 3.63
C ILE A 20 -2.64 -10.30 4.50
N LYS A 21 -2.56 -11.49 3.89
CA LYS A 21 -1.95 -12.68 4.53
C LYS A 21 -0.44 -12.70 4.29
N LEU A 22 0.36 -12.74 5.34
CA LEU A 22 1.83 -12.79 5.21
C LEU A 22 2.28 -14.00 4.37
N GLY A 23 3.16 -13.77 3.38
CA GLY A 23 3.65 -14.78 2.45
C GLY A 23 2.70 -15.10 1.27
N SER A 24 1.51 -14.52 1.24
CA SER A 24 0.55 -14.67 0.14
C SER A 24 0.99 -13.97 -1.14
N VAL A 25 0.30 -14.28 -2.25
CA VAL A 25 0.50 -13.56 -3.53
C VAL A 25 0.15 -12.08 -3.37
N GLU A 26 -0.91 -11.78 -2.64
CA GLU A 26 -1.39 -10.42 -2.40
C GLU A 26 -0.38 -9.59 -1.61
N GLU A 27 0.21 -10.17 -0.55
CA GLU A 27 1.30 -9.55 0.20
C GLU A 27 2.52 -9.27 -0.69
N LYS A 28 2.87 -10.20 -1.59
CA LYS A 28 3.96 -10.01 -2.56
C LYS A 28 3.64 -8.94 -3.59
N CYS A 29 2.39 -8.88 -4.08
CA CYS A 29 1.92 -7.86 -5.01
C CYS A 29 1.95 -6.48 -4.36
N VAL A 30 1.48 -6.32 -3.12
CA VAL A 30 1.58 -5.06 -2.37
C VAL A 30 3.04 -4.65 -2.17
N ARG A 31 3.95 -5.58 -1.84
CA ARG A 31 5.39 -5.28 -1.76
C ARG A 31 5.99 -4.88 -3.10
N ALA A 32 5.59 -5.51 -4.19
CA ALA A 32 6.05 -5.20 -5.55
C ALA A 32 5.53 -3.83 -5.99
N ALA A 33 4.24 -3.56 -5.79
CA ALA A 33 3.62 -2.25 -6.00
C ALA A 33 4.31 -1.17 -5.17
N THR A 34 4.59 -1.41 -3.88
CA THR A 34 5.34 -0.49 -3.01
C THR A 34 6.78 -0.28 -3.51
N THR A 35 7.40 -1.30 -4.11
CA THR A 35 8.74 -1.21 -4.70
C THR A 35 8.73 -0.42 -6.01
N LEU A 36 7.74 -0.65 -6.88
CA LEU A 36 7.50 0.14 -8.10
C LEU A 36 7.15 1.60 -7.75
N ALA A 37 6.38 1.79 -6.68
CA ALA A 37 6.04 3.06 -6.09
C ALA A 37 7.26 3.82 -5.52
N ARG A 38 8.43 3.19 -5.34
CA ARG A 38 9.67 3.95 -5.08
C ARG A 38 10.02 4.91 -6.23
N ASN A 39 9.49 4.68 -7.42
CA ASN A 39 9.61 5.58 -8.57
C ASN A 39 8.38 6.49 -8.77
N VAL A 40 7.38 6.45 -7.86
CA VAL A 40 6.29 7.44 -7.84
C VAL A 40 6.65 8.65 -7.00
N LEU A 41 5.80 9.68 -7.06
CA LEU A 41 6.13 11.00 -6.56
C LEU A 41 6.09 11.07 -5.03
N VAL A 42 5.12 10.40 -4.39
CA VAL A 42 5.00 10.31 -2.92
C VAL A 42 4.34 8.96 -2.53
N ARG A 43 4.81 8.35 -1.43
CA ARG A 43 4.17 7.22 -0.76
C ARG A 43 4.13 7.46 0.75
N SER A 44 3.02 7.12 1.40
CA SER A 44 2.89 7.15 2.87
C SER A 44 2.28 5.83 3.38
N CYS A 45 2.64 5.43 4.59
CA CYS A 45 2.15 4.21 5.22
C CYS A 45 1.82 4.49 6.69
N SER A 46 0.53 4.50 7.00
CA SER A 46 0.01 4.94 8.29
C SER A 46 -0.53 3.74 9.06
N VAL A 47 0.18 3.34 10.11
CA VAL A 47 -0.12 2.15 10.91
C VAL A 47 -0.90 2.53 12.16
N ASN A 48 -2.00 1.83 12.41
CA ASN A 48 -2.84 1.93 13.61
C ASN A 48 -3.26 3.38 13.95
N ASN A 49 -2.65 3.99 14.97
CA ASN A 49 -3.01 5.32 15.47
C ASN A 49 -2.41 6.47 14.63
N VAL A 50 -1.63 6.16 13.60
CA VAL A 50 -1.14 7.16 12.64
C VAL A 50 -2.27 7.43 11.65
N VAL A 51 -2.78 8.67 11.64
CA VAL A 51 -3.94 9.04 10.81
C VAL A 51 -3.57 9.15 9.33
N SER A 52 -2.43 9.75 9.01
CA SER A 52 -1.94 9.95 7.64
C SER A 52 -0.44 10.31 7.65
N HIS A 53 0.17 10.34 6.46
CA HIS A 53 1.55 10.77 6.21
C HIS A 53 2.60 9.98 7.01
N GLY A 54 2.35 8.70 7.30
CA GLY A 54 3.33 7.86 7.95
C GLY A 54 4.60 7.70 7.10
N ILE A 55 5.75 7.90 7.73
CA ILE A 55 7.05 8.00 7.06
C ILE A 55 7.61 6.61 6.80
N LEU A 56 7.95 6.35 5.54
CA LEU A 56 8.63 5.13 5.09
C LEU A 56 10.14 5.39 5.03
N ASP A 57 10.87 5.11 6.11
CA ASP A 57 12.33 5.16 6.16
C ASP A 57 12.94 3.76 6.34
N ASP A 58 14.28 3.68 6.40
CA ASP A 58 15.00 2.41 6.57
C ASP A 58 14.82 1.81 7.98
N ASN A 59 14.25 2.56 8.92
CA ASN A 59 13.97 2.11 10.29
C ASN A 59 12.51 1.70 10.48
N ILE A 60 11.70 1.68 9.42
CA ILE A 60 10.30 1.32 9.54
C ILE A 60 10.16 -0.13 10.03
N ARG A 61 9.35 -0.28 11.08
CA ARG A 61 8.97 -1.57 11.63
C ARG A 61 8.19 -2.37 10.56
N PRO A 62 8.44 -3.68 10.39
CA PRO A 62 7.61 -4.52 9.50
C PRO A 62 6.15 -4.59 9.98
N PRO A 63 5.17 -4.94 9.15
CA PRO A 63 3.79 -5.20 9.62
C PRO A 63 3.72 -6.38 10.60
N TYR A 64 2.80 -6.33 11.57
CA TYR A 64 2.54 -7.43 12.50
C TYR A 64 1.08 -7.84 12.47
N ASP A 65 0.83 -9.08 12.90
CA ASP A 65 -0.51 -9.61 13.10
C ASP A 65 -1.31 -8.70 14.06
N GLY A 66 -2.50 -8.28 13.63
CA GLY A 66 -3.37 -7.35 14.35
C GLY A 66 -3.19 -5.87 14.00
N ASP A 67 -2.26 -5.51 13.10
CA ASP A 67 -2.15 -4.13 12.60
C ASP A 67 -3.25 -3.82 11.55
N ILE A 68 -3.77 -2.58 11.55
CA ILE A 68 -4.42 -1.98 10.38
C ILE A 68 -3.48 -0.96 9.76
N ILE A 69 -3.40 -0.94 8.43
CA ILE A 69 -2.41 -0.13 7.72
C ILE A 69 -3.07 0.58 6.55
N ASN A 70 -3.09 1.91 6.58
CA ASN A 70 -3.44 2.71 5.41
C ASN A 70 -2.21 2.92 4.53
N ILE A 71 -2.35 2.60 3.24
CA ILE A 71 -1.31 2.80 2.22
C ILE A 71 -1.81 3.86 1.25
N GLU A 72 -1.04 4.93 1.08
CA GLU A 72 -1.34 6.05 0.18
C GLU A 72 -0.31 6.10 -0.95
N ILE A 73 -0.80 6.20 -2.19
CA ILE A 73 0.02 6.23 -3.39
C ILE A 73 -0.42 7.39 -4.28
N THR A 74 0.52 8.31 -4.51
CA THR A 74 0.35 9.37 -5.50
C THR A 74 1.24 9.12 -6.72
N VAL A 75 0.62 8.96 -7.89
CA VAL A 75 1.30 8.79 -9.18
C VAL A 75 1.32 10.12 -9.96
N TYR A 76 2.31 10.28 -10.83
CA TYR A 76 2.37 11.40 -11.76
C TYR A 76 2.64 10.90 -13.16
N LEU A 77 1.75 11.25 -14.09
CA LEU A 77 1.82 10.85 -15.47
C LEU A 77 1.36 12.00 -16.37
N ASN A 78 2.18 12.36 -17.36
CA ASN A 78 1.82 13.34 -18.39
C ASN A 78 1.26 14.67 -17.86
N LYS A 79 1.82 15.19 -16.75
CA LYS A 79 1.38 16.43 -16.06
C LYS A 79 0.10 16.31 -15.21
N TYR A 80 -0.39 15.10 -14.99
CA TYR A 80 -1.53 14.82 -14.11
C TYR A 80 -1.08 14.02 -12.90
N TYR A 81 -1.71 14.30 -11.76
CA TYR A 81 -1.56 13.52 -10.53
C TYR A 81 -2.75 12.58 -10.38
N GLY A 82 -2.48 11.33 -10.04
CA GLY A 82 -3.47 10.38 -9.55
C GLY A 82 -3.15 10.06 -8.11
N ASP A 83 -4.15 9.98 -7.26
CA ASP A 83 -3.99 9.76 -5.83
C ASP A 83 -5.02 8.75 -5.34
N THR A 84 -4.58 7.80 -4.53
CA THR A 84 -5.45 6.77 -3.95
C THR A 84 -4.88 6.27 -2.64
N SER A 85 -5.77 5.87 -1.74
CA SER A 85 -5.40 5.23 -0.49
C SER A 85 -6.40 4.16 -0.10
N GLU A 86 -5.94 3.13 0.59
CA GLU A 86 -6.80 2.08 1.14
C GLU A 86 -6.21 1.56 2.46
N THR A 87 -7.09 1.19 3.38
CA THR A 87 -6.72 0.62 4.68
C THR A 87 -6.85 -0.90 4.62
N PHE A 88 -5.78 -1.59 5.00
CA PHE A 88 -5.67 -3.04 4.94
C PHE A 88 -5.59 -3.65 6.33
N ILE A 89 -6.18 -4.83 6.47
CA ILE A 89 -6.14 -5.67 7.67
C ILE A 89 -4.94 -6.62 7.58
N VAL A 90 -4.06 -6.59 8.57
CA VAL A 90 -2.91 -7.51 8.66
C VAL A 90 -3.22 -8.64 9.61
N GLY A 91 -3.46 -9.82 9.06
CA GLY A 91 -3.72 -11.03 9.84
C GLY A 91 -5.03 -10.97 10.64
N ASP A 92 -4.98 -11.22 11.95
CA ASP A 92 -6.17 -11.26 12.83
C ASP A 92 -6.32 -9.99 13.68
N VAL A 93 -7.03 -8.99 13.13
CA VAL A 93 -7.39 -7.74 13.82
C VAL A 93 -8.62 -7.95 14.72
N ASP A 94 -8.71 -7.19 15.81
CA ASP A 94 -9.85 -7.21 16.72
C ASP A 94 -11.15 -6.68 16.07
N GLU A 95 -12.29 -6.91 16.72
CA GLU A 95 -13.60 -6.48 16.19
C GLU A 95 -13.68 -4.97 15.93
N PRO A 96 -13.21 -4.08 16.84
CA PRO A 96 -13.17 -2.64 16.55
C PRO A 96 -12.33 -2.27 15.34
N GLY A 97 -11.15 -2.89 15.17
CA GLY A 97 -10.30 -2.62 14.02
C GLY A 97 -10.91 -3.12 12.71
N ARG A 98 -11.64 -4.24 12.74
CA ARG A 98 -12.40 -4.74 11.57
C ARG A 98 -13.58 -3.86 11.21
N ASP A 99 -14.28 -3.30 12.21
CA ASP A 99 -15.41 -2.40 11.98
C ASP A 99 -14.97 -1.02 11.47
N LEU A 100 -13.72 -0.62 11.76
CA LEU A 100 -13.15 0.66 11.34
C LEU A 100 -12.69 0.67 9.88
N VAL A 101 -12.34 -0.49 9.32
CA VAL A 101 -11.85 -0.66 7.94
C VAL A 101 -13.00 -0.96 7.00
#